data_AF-A0A5B6VA99-F1
#
_entry.id   AF-A0A5B6VA99-F1
#
_cell.length_a   1.000
_cell.length_b   1.000
_cell.length_c   1.000
_cell.angle_alpha   90.00
_cell.angle_beta   90.00
_cell.angle_gamma   90.00
#
_symmetry.space_group_name_H-M   'P 1'
#
loop_
_entity.id
_entity.type
_entity.pdbx_description
1 polymer ?
#
loop_
_entity_poly.entity_id
_entity_poly.type
_entity_poly.pdbx_seq_one_letter_code
_entity_poly.pdbx_strand_id
1 'polypeptide(L)' 'MNLLENSYRSVGTLQNVDSKIPLPKFPEWMRFHIFYNGLDANVKFRLDRAAGGALMNRTYEDAYEIIENMALNYCQ' A
#
# COMPACT_ATOMS: atom_id res chain seq x y z
N MET A 1 -1.37 -9.87 -17.51
CA MET A 1 -2.09 -8.97 -16.60
C MET A 1 -1.10 -7.94 -16.10
N ASN A 2 -1.39 -6.66 -16.36
CA ASN A 2 -0.43 -5.56 -16.29
C ASN A 2 -0.32 -4.97 -14.88
N LEU A 3 0.83 -4.38 -14.55
CA LEU A 3 1.11 -3.85 -13.21
C LEU A 3 0.18 -2.68 -12.83
N LEU A 4 -0.36 -1.96 -13.83
CA LEU A 4 -1.45 -0.98 -13.70
C LEU A 4 -2.71 -1.60 -13.08
N GLU A 5 -3.09 -2.78 -13.55
CA GLU A 5 -4.33 -3.45 -13.13
C GLU A 5 -4.26 -3.85 -11.65
N ASN A 6 -3.06 -4.25 -11.19
CA ASN A 6 -2.80 -4.59 -9.81
C ASN A 6 -2.69 -3.36 -8.90
N SER A 7 -2.11 -2.24 -9.37
CA SER A 7 -2.03 -1.01 -8.56
C SER A 7 -3.41 -0.35 -8.43
N TYR A 8 -4.19 -0.26 -9.52
CA TYR A 8 -5.58 0.22 -9.48
C TYR A 8 -6.47 -0.65 -8.60
N ARG A 9 -6.32 -1.98 -8.67
CA ARG A 9 -7.03 -2.91 -7.77
C ARG A 9 -6.62 -2.70 -6.32
N SER A 10 -5.35 -2.41 -6.04
CA SER A 10 -4.85 -2.16 -4.68
C SER A 10 -5.36 -0.84 -4.10
N VAL A 11 -5.32 0.25 -4.88
CA VAL A 11 -5.88 1.57 -4.50
C VAL A 11 -7.40 1.49 -4.34
N GLY A 12 -8.09 0.80 -5.25
CA GLY A 12 -9.52 0.57 -5.14
C GLY A 12 -9.89 -0.27 -3.92
N THR A 13 -9.02 -1.21 -3.52
CA THR A 13 -9.21 -2.01 -2.29
C THR A 13 -9.05 -1.16 -1.03
N LEU A 14 -8.04 -0.28 -0.98
CA LEU A 14 -7.88 0.71 0.10
C LEU A 14 -9.13 1.57 0.29
N GLN A 15 -9.62 2.19 -0.78
CA GLN A 15 -10.83 3.03 -0.74
C GLN A 15 -12.09 2.24 -0.37
N ASN A 16 -12.19 0.96 -0.77
CA ASN A 16 -13.29 0.08 -0.39
C ASN A 16 -13.27 -0.27 1.11
N VAL A 17 -12.07 -0.46 1.66
CA VAL A 17 -11.88 -0.67 3.11
C VAL A 17 -12.23 0.60 3.88
N ASP A 18 -11.79 1.77 3.40
CA ASP A 18 -12.09 3.07 4.00
C ASP A 18 -13.59 3.42 3.99
N SER A 19 -14.33 2.94 2.98
CA SER A 19 -15.77 3.19 2.82
C SER A 19 -16.65 2.17 3.55
N LYS A 20 -16.21 0.92 3.69
CA LYS A 20 -16.95 -0.12 4.43
C LYS A 20 -16.70 -0.11 5.94
N ILE A 21 -15.49 0.26 6.34
CA ILE A 21 -15.09 0.40 7.74
C ILE A 21 -14.80 1.88 7.93
N PRO A 22 -15.50 2.60 8.81
CA PRO A 22 -15.09 3.95 9.18
C PRO A 22 -13.74 3.87 9.92
N LEU A 23 -12.66 3.82 9.14
CA LEU A 23 -11.28 3.88 9.55
C LEU A 23 -10.87 5.12 10.38
N PRO A 24 -11.64 6.23 10.46
CA PRO A 24 -11.36 7.30 11.44
C PRO A 24 -11.17 6.86 12.90
N LYS A 25 -11.55 5.64 13.29
CA LYS A 25 -11.39 5.13 14.67
C LYS A 25 -10.11 4.33 14.93
N PHE A 26 -9.36 3.92 13.90
CA PHE A 26 -8.14 3.12 14.09
C PHE A 26 -6.89 3.99 14.03
N PRO A 27 -5.87 3.72 14.86
CA PRO A 27 -4.60 4.42 14.76
C PRO A 27 -3.92 4.09 13.40
N GLU A 28 -3.13 5.02 12.86
CA GLU A 28 -2.51 4.92 11.53
C GLU A 28 -1.73 3.62 11.31
N TRP A 29 -1.01 3.19 12.34
CA TRP A 29 -0.29 1.92 12.32
C TRP A 29 -1.18 0.72 12.02
N MET A 30 -2.37 0.67 12.60
CA MET A 30 -3.29 -0.44 12.41
C MET A 30 -3.88 -0.44 11.00
N ARG A 31 -4.16 0.74 10.43
CA ARG A 31 -4.62 0.88 9.03
C ARG A 31 -3.54 0.40 8.06
N PHE A 32 -2.30 0.78 8.30
CA PHE A 32 -1.16 0.37 7.50
C PHE A 32 -0.93 -1.16 7.54
N HIS A 33 -1.03 -1.76 8.73
CA HIS A 33 -0.97 -3.22 8.88
C HIS A 33 -2.09 -3.93 8.12
N ILE A 34 -3.33 -3.44 8.19
CA ILE A 34 -4.47 -4.03 7.47
C ILE A 34 -4.26 -3.92 5.97
N PHE A 35 -3.84 -2.76 5.48
CA PHE A 35 -3.50 -2.55 4.08
C PHE A 35 -2.43 -3.52 3.60
N TYR A 36 -1.26 -3.51 4.24
CA TYR A 36 -0.12 -4.33 3.84
C TYR A 36 -0.44 -5.83 3.89
N ASN A 37 -1.20 -6.27 4.90
CA ASN A 37 -1.63 -7.67 5.01
C ASN A 37 -2.62 -8.07 3.89
N GLY A 38 -3.47 -7.13 3.46
CA GLY A 38 -4.43 -7.32 2.37
C GLY A 38 -3.83 -7.35 0.97
N LEU A 39 -2.55 -7.01 0.80
CA LEU A 39 -1.87 -7.05 -0.50
C LEU A 39 -1.55 -8.48 -0.95
N ASP A 40 -1.45 -8.68 -2.26
CA ASP A 40 -0.89 -9.92 -2.82
C ASP A 40 0.62 -10.03 -2.53
N ALA A 41 1.11 -11.26 -2.41
CA ALA A 41 2.52 -11.54 -2.09
C ALA A 41 3.51 -10.85 -3.05
N ASN A 42 3.17 -10.79 -4.35
CA ASN A 42 3.98 -10.11 -5.35
C ASN A 42 4.04 -8.58 -5.12
N VAL A 43 2.92 -7.97 -4.68
CA VAL A 43 2.89 -6.54 -4.40
C VAL A 43 3.70 -6.23 -3.14
N LYS A 44 3.56 -7.04 -2.08
CA LYS A 44 4.39 -6.93 -0.86
C LYS A 44 5.87 -7.02 -1.18
N PHE A 45 6.27 -8.03 -1.96
CA PHE A 45 7.66 -8.20 -2.37
C PHE A 45 8.24 -6.97 -3.10
N ARG A 46 7.46 -6.37 -4.01
CA ARG A 46 7.90 -5.17 -4.74
C ARG A 46 8.03 -3.95 -3.83
N LEU A 47 7.09 -3.78 -2.91
CA LEU A 47 7.12 -2.71 -1.91
C LEU A 47 8.32 -2.88 -0.96
N ASP A 48 8.56 -4.08 -0.46
CA ASP A 48 9.73 -4.36 0.38
C ASP A 48 11.03 -4.11 -0.39
N ARG A 49 11.08 -4.49 -1.66
CA ARG A 49 12.24 -4.20 -2.51
C ARG A 49 12.46 -2.69 -2.69
N ALA A 50 11.40 -1.92 -2.93
CA ALA A 50 11.48 -0.46 -3.07
C ALA A 50 11.86 0.22 -1.75
N ALA A 51 11.41 -0.32 -0.62
CA ALA A 51 11.81 0.10 0.70
C ALA A 51 13.22 -0.35 1.10
N GLY A 52 13.94 -1.13 0.28
CA GLY A 52 15.26 -1.68 0.62
C GLY A 52 15.24 -2.64 1.82
N GLY A 53 14.13 -3.32 2.06
CA GLY A 53 13.87 -4.14 3.25
C GLY A 53 12.37 -4.21 3.54
N ALA A 54 11.95 -4.83 4.65
CA ALA A 54 10.52 -4.89 4.95
C ALA A 54 9.91 -3.48 5.03
N LEU A 55 8.88 -3.18 4.21
CA LEU A 55 8.21 -1.88 4.21
C LEU A 55 7.65 -1.55 5.60
N MET A 56 7.22 -2.57 6.34
CA MET A 56 6.73 -2.49 7.72
C MET A 56 7.75 -1.99 8.74
N ASN A 57 9.04 -1.94 8.39
CA ASN A 57 10.09 -1.40 9.27
C ASN A 57 10.35 0.10 9.02
N ARG A 58 9.66 0.71 8.06
CA ARG A 58 9.76 2.14 7.74
C ARG A 58 8.82 2.97 8.62
N THR A 59 9.09 4.27 8.71
CA THR A 59 8.11 5.22 9.26
C THR A 59 6.88 5.26 8.35
N TYR A 60 5.75 5.75 8.86
CA TYR A 60 4.52 5.83 8.05
C TYR A 60 4.71 6.77 6.87
N GLU A 61 5.37 7.89 7.11
CA GLU A 61 5.69 8.91 6.12
C GLU A 61 6.53 8.32 4.98
N ASP A 62 7.62 7.62 5.30
CA ASP A 62 8.48 6.96 4.31
C ASP A 62 7.70 5.91 3.52
N ALA A 63 6.86 5.11 4.20
CA ALA A 63 6.09 4.07 3.55
C ALA A 63 5.04 4.62 2.58
N TYR A 64 4.35 5.71 2.97
CA TYR A 64 3.43 6.42 2.10
C TYR A 64 4.13 6.99 0.87
N GLU A 65 5.28 7.65 1.06
CA GLU A 65 6.07 8.20 -0.03
C GLU A 65 6.53 7.10 -1.01
N ILE A 66 6.98 5.94 -0.51
CA ILE A 66 7.36 4.80 -1.37
C ILE A 66 6.17 4.30 -2.19
N ILE A 67 5.00 4.16 -1.57
CA ILE A 67 3.78 3.70 -2.24
C ILE A 67 3.35 4.71 -3.32
N GLU A 68 3.32 6.00 -3.00
CA GLU A 68 2.99 7.06 -3.96
C GLU A 68 4.00 7.12 -5.10
N ASN A 69 5.30 7.11 -4.79
CA ASN A 69 6.35 7.10 -5.80
C ASN A 69 6.25 5.88 -6.72
N MET A 70 5.92 4.70 -6.19
CA MET A 70 5.68 3.51 -7.01
C MET A 70 4.43 3.61 -7.88
N ALA A 71 3.37 4.29 -7.40
CA ALA A 71 2.18 4.55 -8.20
C ALA A 71 2.44 5.57 -9.32
N LEU A 72 3.23 6.61 -9.03
CA LEU A 72 3.55 7.70 -9.96
C LEU A 72 4.61 7.32 -11.00
N ASN A 73 5.66 6.58 -10.61
CA ASN A 73 6.71 6.10 -11.51
C ASN A 73 6.23 5.05 -12.53
N TYR A 74 4.96 4.66 -12.48
CA TYR A 74 4.35 3.76 -13.47
C TYR A 74 3.45 4.51 -14.48
N CYS A 75 3.18 5.80 -14.25
CA CYS A 75 2.42 6.68 -15.14
C CYS A 75 3.31 7.55 -16.05
N GLN A 76 4.64 7.33 -16.04
CA GLN A 76 5.59 7.94 -16.98
C GLN A 76 5.99 6.96 -18.08
#